data_AF-A0A9E4D5Q6-F1
#
_entry.id   AF-A0A9E4D5Q6-F1
#
_cell.length_a   1.000
_cell.length_b   1.000
_cell.length_c   1.000
_cell.angle_alpha   90.00
_cell.angle_beta   90.00
_cell.angle_gamma   90.00
#
_symmetry.space_group_name_H-M   'P 1'
#
loop_
_entity.id
_entity.type
_entity.pdbx_description
1 polymer ?
#
loop_
_entity_poly.entity_id
_entity_poly.type
_entity_poly.pdbx_seq_one_letter_code
_entity_poly.pdbx_strand_id
1 'polypeptide(L)' 'MAHEWMIRVLEDLLTYARLHGLTALAEMLDQARMLAIAEIANLEPRDRGGGDG' A
#
# COMPACT_ATOMS: atom_id res chain seq x y z
N MET A 1 -6.34 -6.61 7.31
CA MET A 1 -6.13 -8.02 6.90
C MET A 1 -6.35 -8.26 5.40
N ALA A 2 -7.52 -7.93 4.83
CA ALA A 2 -7.79 -8.19 3.40
C ALA A 2 -6.93 -7.39 2.40
N HIS A 3 -6.28 -6.31 2.83
CA HIS A 3 -5.45 -5.46 1.96
C HIS A 3 -3.95 -5.56 2.25
N GLU A 4 -3.58 -6.20 3.36
CA GLU A 4 -2.19 -6.27 3.82
C GLU A 4 -1.34 -7.20 2.93
N TRP A 5 -1.94 -8.28 2.41
CA TRP A 5 -1.26 -9.19 1.48
C TRP A 5 -0.80 -8.47 0.20
N MET A 6 -1.61 -7.53 -0.31
CA MET A 6 -1.31 -6.79 -1.53
C MET A 6 -0.12 -5.84 -1.31
N ILE A 7 -0.04 -5.18 -0.15
CA ILE A 7 1.09 -4.30 0.18
C ILE A 7 2.40 -5.09 0.28
N ARG A 8 2.36 -6.29 0.88
CA ARG A 8 3.53 -7.17 0.96
C ARG A 8 3.98 -7.62 -0.43
N VAL A 9 3.06 -7.99 -1.31
CA VAL A 9 3.40 -8.36 -2.70
C VAL A 9 4.03 -7.19 -3.46
N LEU A 10 3.49 -5.97 -3.32
CA LEU A 10 4.08 -4.78 -3.95
C LEU A 10 5.49 -4.50 -3.44
N GLU A 11 5.75 -4.76 -2.16
CA GLU A 11 7.07 -4.61 -1.53
C GLU A 11 8.08 -5.68 -2.01
N ASP A 12 7.64 -6.93 -2.16
CA ASP A 12 8.45 -8.02 -2.71
C ASP A 12 8.83 -7.73 -4.18
N LEU A 13 7.86 -7.30 -4.99
CA LEU A 13 8.09 -6.94 -6.40
C LEU A 13 9.00 -5.72 -6.53
N LEU A 14 8.85 -4.72 -5.66
CA LEU A 14 9.72 -3.55 -5.62
C LEU A 14 11.16 -3.94 -5.28
N THR A 15 11.34 -4.83 -4.32
CA THR A 15 12.65 -5.37 -3.93
C THR A 15 13.29 -6.10 -5.10
N TYR A 16 12.54 -6.97 -5.79
CA TYR A 16 13.01 -7.65 -6.99
C TYR A 16 13.41 -6.65 -8.09
N ALA A 17 12.57 -5.66 -8.38
CA ALA A 17 12.85 -4.65 -9.40
C ALA A 17 14.15 -3.87 -9.10
N ARG A 18 14.36 -3.49 -7.84
CA ARG A 18 15.59 -2.81 -7.40
C ARG A 18 16.83 -3.70 -7.53
N LEU A 19 16.74 -4.97 -7.12
CA LEU A 19 17.84 -5.92 -7.21
C LEU A 19 18.29 -6.18 -8.65
N HIS A 20 17.35 -6.14 -9.61
CA HIS A 20 17.62 -6.41 -11.02
C HIS A 20 17.81 -5.14 -11.88
N GLY A 21 17.89 -3.95 -11.28
CA GLY A 21 18.09 -2.70 -12.01
C GLY A 21 16.91 -2.30 -12.90
N LEU A 22 15.71 -2.79 -12.61
CA LEU A 22 14.47 -2.47 -13.33
C LEU A 22 13.90 -1.14 -12.81
N THR A 23 14.62 -0.04 -13.02
CA THR A 23 14.36 1.25 -12.38
C THR A 23 12.95 1.78 -12.62
N ALA A 24 12.47 1.79 -13.87
CA ALA A 24 11.12 2.27 -14.19
C ALA A 24 10.02 1.42 -13.53
N LEU A 25 10.24 0.11 -13.42
CA LEU A 25 9.31 -0.79 -12.74
C LEU A 25 9.31 -0.55 -11.22
N ALA A 26 10.49 -0.34 -10.63
CA ALA A 26 10.61 -0.01 -9.22
C ALA A 26 9.91 1.31 -8.88
N GLU A 27 10.06 2.34 -9.71
CA GLU A 27 9.36 3.62 -9.52
C GLU A 27 7.84 3.46 -9.59
N MET A 28 7.34 2.74 -10.59
CA MET A 28 5.90 2.48 -10.73
C MET A 28 5.34 1.67 -9.54
N LEU A 29 6.07 0.66 -9.06
CA LEU A 29 5.65 -0.16 -7.92
C LEU A 29 5.64 0.64 -6.61
N ASP A 30 6.59 1.54 -6.42
CA ASP A 30 6.64 2.42 -5.25
C ASP A 30 5.44 3.39 -5.23
N GLN A 31 5.12 3.98 -6.38
CA GLN A 31 3.93 4.82 -6.54
C GLN A 31 2.63 4.05 -6.28
N ALA A 32 2.49 2.85 -6.85
CA ALA A 32 1.32 2.00 -6.65
C ALA A 32 1.15 1.60 -5.17
N ARG A 33 2.25 1.30 -4.47
CA ARG A 33 2.25 0.98 -3.04
C ARG A 33 1.81 2.18 -2.21
N MET A 34 2.32 3.38 -2.47
CA MET A 34 1.89 4.60 -1.76
C MET A 34 0.41 4.88 -1.94
N LEU A 35 -0.11 4.77 -3.17
CA LEU A 35 -1.53 4.97 -3.47
C LEU A 35 -2.39 3.94 -2.74
N ALA A 36 -2.01 2.66 -2.78
CA ALA A 36 -2.75 1.61 -2.09
C ALA A 36 -2.82 1.82 -0.57
N ILE A 37 -1.72 2.26 0.07
CA ILE A 37 -1.71 2.60 1.49
C ILE A 37 -2.68 3.75 1.78
N ALA A 38 -2.66 4.81 0.96
CA ALA A 38 -3.55 5.96 1.12
C ALA A 38 -5.03 5.59 0.98
N GLU A 39 -5.37 4.77 -0.02
CA GLU A 39 -6.75 4.30 -0.22
C GLU A 39 -7.22 3.40 0.92
N ILE A 40 -6.38 2.48 1.40
CA ILE A 40 -6.72 1.62 2.55
C ILE A 40 -6.98 2.47 3.80
N ALA A 41 -6.13 3.46 4.07
CA ALA A 41 -6.30 4.37 5.20
C ALA A 41 -7.58 5.22 5.08
N ASN A 42 -8.04 5.51 3.85
CA ASN A 42 -9.29 6.21 3.60
C ASN A 42 -10.53 5.29 3.68
N LEU A 43 -10.36 3.99 3.42
CA LEU A 43 -11.40 2.96 3.52
C LEU A 43 -11.62 2.47 4.95
N GLU A 44 -10.65 2.63 5.86
CA GLU A 44 -10.89 2.41 7.28
C GLU A 44 -11.95 3.39 7.77
N PRO A 45 -13.15 2.92 8.19
CA PRO A 45 -14.17 3.81 8.71
C PRO A 45 -13.58 4.58 9.87
N ARG A 46 -13.97 5.85 10.02
CA ARG A 46 -13.73 6.65 11.21
C ARG A 46 -14.54 6.07 12.38
N ASP A 47 -14.29 4.83 12.77
CA ASP A 47 -14.89 4.24 13.96
C ASP A 47 -14.11 4.69 15.20
N ARG A 48 -14.34 5.96 15.55
CA ARG A 48 -14.27 6.43 16.93
C ARG A 48 -15.10 7.70 17.05
N GLY A 49 -16.38 7.50 17.32
CA GLY A 49 -17.33 8.57 17.57
C GLY A 49 -18.72 8.11 17.99
N GLY A 50 -18.87 6.96 18.65
CA GLY A 50 -20.03 6.72 19.50
C GLY A 50 -19.77 7.39 20.86
N GLY A 51 -20.62 8.35 21.25
CA GLY A 51 -20.50 9.02 22.55
C GLY A 51 -21.49 10.18 22.75
N ASP A 52 -22.75 9.80 23.00
CA ASP A 52 -23.71 10.38 23.96
C ASP A 52 -24.20 11.84 23.80
N GLY A 53 -25.52 12.01 23.71
CA GLY A 53 -26.25 13.29 23.63
C GLY A 53 -27.62 13.17 22.96
#